data_AF-A0A971ULR2-F1
#
_entry.id   AF-A0A971ULR2-F1
#
_cell.length_a   1.000
_cell.length_b   1.000
_cell.length_c   1.000
_cell.angle_alpha   90.00
_cell.angle_beta   90.00
_cell.angle_gamma   90.00
#
_symmetry.space_group_name_H-M   'P 1'
#
loop_
_entity.id
_entity.type
_entity.pdbx_description
1 polymer ?
#
loop_
_entity_poly.entity_id
_entity_poly.type
_entity_poly.pdbx_seq_one_letter_code
_entity_poly.pdbx_strand_id
1 'polypeptide(L)'
;MGMRLANTLFRPPGDKWFYVVEPTGRYFESSVSIATLERYVVEHMEASGIEIPLDLRLRIEDYMCQRLPPGSCIGGHPSDPSLAPISYFAVMDAFEAVRPRLHPTAVDEREADRRALVCRTCRLNDQSLCGDCTGMQARISAMLGRRVSGMEFMGVCRDLRLPTLAVIFLDPPPPVVTPRAASCWRAPNHG
;
A
#
# COMPACT_ATOMS: atom_id res chain seq x y z
N MET A 1 1.83 -22.94 -1.30
CA MET A 1 1.01 -22.87 -0.09
C MET A 1 0.87 -21.39 0.23
N GLY A 2 -0.34 -20.83 0.21
CA GLY A 2 -0.55 -19.38 0.44
C GLY A 2 -0.30 -18.98 1.89
N MET A 3 -0.01 -17.70 2.11
CA MET A 3 0.05 -17.10 3.45
C MET A 3 -1.35 -16.86 3.99
N ARG A 4 -1.49 -16.95 5.32
CA ARG A 4 -2.75 -16.72 6.02
C ARG A 4 -2.53 -15.81 7.22
N LEU A 5 -3.54 -15.05 7.60
CA LEU A 5 -3.47 -14.24 8.82
C LEU A 5 -3.25 -15.15 10.03
N ALA A 6 -2.29 -14.80 10.88
CA ALA A 6 -1.90 -15.60 12.04
C ALA A 6 -3.03 -15.68 13.09
N ASN A 7 -3.87 -14.65 13.14
CA ASN A 7 -5.00 -14.55 14.05
C ASN A 7 -6.11 -13.75 13.36
N THR A 8 -7.35 -14.22 13.37
CA THR A 8 -8.49 -13.47 12.81
C THR A 8 -8.96 -12.33 13.71
N LEU A 9 -8.51 -12.28 14.97
CA LEU A 9 -8.62 -11.12 15.86
C LEU A 9 -7.55 -10.05 15.58
N PHE A 10 -6.59 -10.33 14.70
CA PHE A 10 -5.62 -9.34 14.25
C PHE A 10 -6.36 -8.23 13.49
N ARG A 11 -6.29 -7.02 14.04
CA ARG A 11 -6.72 -5.81 13.34
C ARG A 11 -5.54 -5.34 12.47
N PRO A 12 -5.67 -5.39 11.13
CA PRO A 12 -4.61 -4.89 10.24
C PRO A 12 -4.34 -3.40 10.51
N PRO A 13 -3.13 -2.90 10.16
CA PRO A 13 -2.83 -1.47 10.19
C PRO A 13 -3.94 -0.64 9.53
N GLY A 14 -4.33 0.47 10.18
CA GLY A 14 -5.47 1.29 9.75
C GLY A 14 -6.84 0.73 10.14
N ASP A 15 -6.92 -0.38 10.88
CA ASP A 15 -8.15 -1.06 11.32
C ASP A 15 -9.08 -1.45 10.15
N LYS A 16 -8.48 -1.74 8.99
CA LYS A 16 -9.19 -2.02 7.74
C LYS A 16 -8.61 -3.25 7.04
N TRP A 17 -9.50 -4.16 6.68
CA TRP A 17 -9.25 -5.31 5.83
C TRP A 17 -9.33 -4.82 4.39
N PHE A 18 -8.41 -5.26 3.52
CA PHE A 18 -8.33 -4.72 2.18
C PHE A 18 -7.93 -5.74 1.11
N TYR A 19 -8.39 -5.52 -0.11
CA TYR A 19 -8.08 -6.38 -1.26
C TYR A 19 -8.22 -5.61 -2.58
N VAL A 20 -7.54 -6.08 -3.62
CA VAL A 20 -7.71 -5.57 -4.99
C VAL A 20 -8.16 -6.71 -5.89
N VAL A 21 -9.26 -6.50 -6.62
CA VAL A 21 -9.70 -7.41 -7.68
C VAL A 21 -8.86 -7.12 -8.91
N GLU A 22 -7.76 -7.87 -9.10
CA GLU A 22 -6.76 -7.65 -10.14
C GLU A 22 -7.34 -7.41 -11.54
N PRO A 23 -8.33 -8.20 -12.04
CA PRO A 23 -8.88 -7.98 -13.39
C PRO A 23 -9.49 -6.59 -13.61
N THR A 24 -9.95 -5.94 -12.55
CA THR A 24 -10.61 -4.61 -12.62
C THR A 24 -9.78 -3.51 -11.97
N GLY A 25 -8.69 -3.86 -11.29
CA GLY A 25 -7.95 -2.94 -10.42
C GLY A 25 -8.79 -2.34 -9.27
N ARG A 26 -10.02 -2.83 -9.04
CA ARG A 26 -10.93 -2.27 -8.04
C ARG A 26 -10.45 -2.65 -6.65
N TYR A 27 -10.23 -1.63 -5.82
CA TYR A 27 -9.85 -1.76 -4.43
C TYR A 27 -11.09 -1.83 -3.53
N PHE A 28 -11.06 -2.75 -2.57
CA PHE A 28 -12.09 -2.94 -1.56
C PHE A 28 -11.48 -2.85 -0.17
N GLU A 29 -12.26 -2.32 0.76
CA GLU A 29 -11.93 -2.26 2.18
C GLU A 29 -13.16 -2.53 3.05
N SER A 30 -12.92 -2.89 4.30
CA SER A 30 -13.94 -3.02 5.34
C SER A 30 -13.27 -2.81 6.68
N SER A 31 -13.89 -2.06 7.60
CA SER A 31 -13.46 -1.97 9.00
C SER A 31 -14.22 -2.92 9.94
N VAL A 32 -15.18 -3.67 9.41
CA VAL A 32 -16.09 -4.51 10.20
C VAL A 32 -15.49 -5.89 10.42
N SER A 33 -15.16 -6.57 9.34
CA SER A 33 -14.59 -7.91 9.33
C SER A 33 -14.09 -8.29 7.95
N ILE A 34 -13.24 -9.31 7.91
CA ILE A 34 -12.78 -9.91 6.66
C ILE A 34 -13.93 -10.55 5.86
N ALA A 35 -14.98 -11.04 6.54
CA ALA A 35 -16.18 -11.58 5.88
C ALA A 35 -16.98 -10.50 5.16
N THR A 36 -17.05 -9.30 5.75
CA THR A 36 -17.69 -8.15 5.12
C THR A 36 -16.91 -7.71 3.88
N LEU A 37 -15.57 -7.70 3.94
CA LEU A 37 -14.72 -7.44 2.77
C LEU A 37 -14.97 -8.47 1.66
N GLU A 38 -14.95 -9.76 1.99
CA GLU A 38 -15.17 -10.83 1.01
C GLU A 38 -16.53 -10.70 0.32
N ARG A 39 -17.57 -10.36 1.07
CA ARG A 39 -18.89 -10.08 0.50
C ARG A 39 -18.84 -8.95 -0.53
N TYR A 40 -18.20 -7.82 -0.22
CA TYR A 40 -18.07 -6.71 -1.18
C TYR A 40 -17.29 -7.09 -2.44
N VAL A 41 -16.27 -7.93 -2.28
CA VAL A 41 -15.49 -8.47 -3.40
C VAL A 41 -16.35 -9.39 -4.26
N VAL A 42 -17.10 -10.31 -3.65
CA VAL A 42 -18.04 -11.21 -4.34
C VAL A 42 -19.08 -10.43 -5.13
N GLU A 43 -19.77 -9.48 -4.48
CA GLU A 43 -20.79 -8.64 -5.13
C GLU A 43 -20.24 -7.91 -6.37
N HIS A 44 -19.00 -7.41 -6.28
CA HIS A 44 -18.34 -6.77 -7.42
C HIS A 44 -17.94 -7.76 -8.52
N MET A 45 -17.44 -8.94 -8.16
CA MET A 45 -17.06 -9.97 -9.12
C MET A 45 -18.29 -10.48 -9.88
N GLU A 46 -19.42 -10.71 -9.20
CA GLU A 46 -20.70 -11.07 -9.82
C GLU A 46 -21.18 -9.98 -10.79
N ALA A 47 -21.23 -8.73 -10.32
CA ALA A 47 -21.65 -7.59 -11.15
C ALA A 47 -20.74 -7.36 -12.36
N SER A 48 -19.47 -7.75 -12.27
CA SER A 48 -18.47 -7.62 -13.33
C SER A 48 -18.33 -8.87 -14.21
N GLY A 49 -19.11 -9.93 -13.96
CA GLY A 49 -19.03 -11.20 -14.71
C GLY A 49 -17.71 -11.95 -14.52
N ILE A 50 -17.04 -11.75 -13.39
CA ILE A 50 -15.76 -12.39 -13.05
C ILE A 50 -16.04 -13.67 -12.25
N GLU A 51 -15.41 -14.78 -12.65
CA GLU A 51 -15.51 -16.04 -11.92
C GLU A 51 -14.99 -15.89 -10.48
N ILE A 52 -15.78 -16.31 -9.50
CA ILE A 52 -15.40 -16.27 -8.08
C ILE A 52 -14.58 -17.53 -7.76
N PRO A 53 -13.30 -17.40 -7.38
CA PRO A 53 -12.48 -18.53 -7.00
C PRO A 53 -13.01 -19.20 -5.73
N LEU A 54 -12.99 -20.53 -5.70
CA LEU A 54 -13.32 -21.32 -4.50
C LEU A 54 -12.41 -20.98 -3.30
N ASP A 55 -11.20 -20.48 -3.57
CA ASP A 55 -10.20 -20.09 -2.58
C ASP A 55 -10.13 -18.57 -2.37
N LEU A 56 -11.18 -17.80 -2.69
CA LEU A 56 -11.19 -16.33 -2.59
C LEU A 56 -10.67 -15.81 -1.24
N ARG A 57 -11.16 -16.36 -0.13
CA ARG A 57 -10.67 -16.03 1.21
C ARG A 57 -9.15 -16.13 1.33
N LEU A 58 -8.57 -17.23 0.82
CA LEU A 58 -7.13 -17.47 0.90
C LEU A 58 -6.36 -16.45 0.05
N ARG A 59 -6.89 -16.07 -1.12
CA ARG A 59 -6.29 -15.03 -1.97
C ARG A 59 -6.32 -13.65 -1.32
N ILE A 60 -7.41 -13.32 -0.63
CA ILE A 60 -7.53 -12.09 0.16
C ILE A 60 -6.47 -12.08 1.27
N GLU A 61 -6.37 -13.15 2.05
CA GLU A 61 -5.38 -13.28 3.13
C GLU A 61 -3.96 -13.19 2.59
N ASP A 62 -3.64 -13.89 1.50
CA ASP A 62 -2.31 -13.87 0.89
C ASP A 62 -1.94 -12.46 0.39
N TYR A 63 -2.88 -11.78 -0.28
CA TYR A 63 -2.69 -10.40 -0.74
C TYR A 63 -2.38 -9.44 0.41
N MET A 64 -3.11 -9.57 1.53
CA MET A 64 -2.86 -8.79 2.74
C MET A 64 -1.50 -9.13 3.34
N CYS A 65 -1.17 -10.42 3.47
CA CYS A 65 0.08 -10.89 4.06
C CYS A 65 1.34 -10.40 3.35
N GLN A 66 1.28 -10.15 2.04
CA GLN A 66 2.37 -9.53 1.29
C GLN A 66 2.66 -8.06 1.69
N ARG A 67 1.71 -7.41 2.38
CA ARG A 67 1.74 -5.97 2.71
C ARG A 67 1.74 -5.71 4.21
N LEU A 68 1.41 -6.71 5.03
CA LEU A 68 1.33 -6.58 6.48
C LEU A 68 2.70 -6.74 7.17
N PRO A 69 2.84 -6.25 8.41
CA PRO A 69 4.06 -6.42 9.19
C PRO A 69 4.48 -7.89 9.40
N PRO A 70 5.79 -8.18 9.50
CA PRO A 70 6.27 -9.49 9.92
C PRO A 70 5.57 -9.98 11.20
N GLY A 71 5.20 -11.25 11.24
CA GLY A 71 4.46 -11.84 12.37
C GLY A 71 2.93 -11.70 12.29
N SER A 72 2.39 -10.93 11.34
CA SER A 72 0.94 -10.84 11.12
C SER A 72 0.34 -12.10 10.46
N CYS A 73 1.20 -12.91 9.83
CA CYS A 73 0.80 -14.05 9.00
C CYS A 73 1.59 -15.32 9.33
N ILE A 74 0.95 -16.46 9.08
CA ILE A 74 1.51 -17.81 9.15
C ILE A 74 1.53 -18.46 7.76
N GLY A 75 2.38 -19.48 7.60
CA GLY A 75 2.68 -20.08 6.30
C GLY A 75 3.69 -19.24 5.51
N GLY A 76 4.10 -19.70 4.33
CA GLY A 76 5.07 -18.94 3.52
C GLY A 76 5.28 -19.48 2.11
N HIS A 77 5.46 -18.55 1.18
CA HIS A 77 6.33 -18.73 0.03
C HIS A 77 7.80 -18.53 0.48
N PRO A 78 8.81 -19.10 -0.19
CA PRO A 78 10.19 -18.65 -0.01
C PRO A 78 10.19 -17.13 -0.15
N SER A 79 10.71 -16.44 0.86
CA SER A 79 10.67 -14.98 0.98
C SER A 79 11.02 -14.36 -0.36
N ASP A 80 10.02 -13.76 -1.02
CA ASP A 80 10.29 -12.92 -2.20
C ASP A 80 11.30 -11.87 -1.73
N PRO A 81 12.53 -11.84 -2.28
CA PRO A 81 13.54 -10.89 -1.84
C PRO A 81 13.06 -9.44 -1.95
N SER A 82 12.09 -9.16 -2.83
CA SER A 82 11.46 -7.84 -2.97
C SER A 82 10.52 -7.47 -1.82
N LEU A 83 10.18 -8.42 -0.94
CA LEU A 83 9.36 -8.22 0.27
C LEU A 83 10.17 -8.30 1.57
N ALA A 84 11.51 -8.29 1.49
CA ALA A 84 12.37 -8.24 2.68
C ALA A 84 11.98 -7.05 3.60
N PRO A 85 12.01 -7.21 4.94
CA PRO A 85 11.68 -6.13 5.85
C PRO A 85 12.52 -4.88 5.59
N ILE A 86 11.87 -3.71 5.58
CA ILE A 86 12.55 -2.42 5.45
C ILE A 86 12.85 -1.89 6.85
N SER A 87 14.05 -1.33 7.03
CA SER A 87 14.41 -0.68 8.28
C SER A 87 13.73 0.69 8.40
N TYR A 88 13.07 0.95 9.54
CA TYR A 88 12.52 2.27 9.86
C TYR A 88 13.58 3.38 9.74
N PHE A 89 14.80 3.14 10.23
CA PHE A 89 15.88 4.12 10.14
C PHE A 89 16.27 4.43 8.70
N ALA A 90 16.33 3.41 7.84
CA ALA A 90 16.60 3.63 6.42
C ALA A 90 15.52 4.47 5.72
N VAL A 91 14.26 4.33 6.15
CA VAL A 91 13.14 5.15 5.65
C VAL A 91 13.28 6.60 6.13
N MET A 92 13.63 6.80 7.39
CA MET A 92 13.83 8.14 7.95
C MET A 92 15.01 8.87 7.32
N ASP A 93 16.13 8.18 7.08
CA ASP A 93 17.30 8.75 6.40
C ASP A 93 16.95 9.20 4.98
N ALA A 94 16.24 8.34 4.22
CA ALA A 94 15.77 8.68 2.89
C ALA A 94 14.76 9.83 2.90
N PHE A 95 13.85 9.84 3.88
CA PHE A 95 12.87 10.91 4.06
C PHE A 95 13.53 12.27 4.34
N GLU A 96 14.48 12.33 5.26
CA GLU A 96 15.19 13.58 5.58
C GLU A 96 15.96 14.13 4.38
N ALA A 97 16.50 13.26 3.52
CA ALA A 97 17.16 13.67 2.28
C ALA A 97 16.20 14.34 1.27
N VAL A 98 14.92 13.96 1.24
CA VAL A 98 13.91 14.54 0.32
C VAL A 98 13.04 15.60 0.99
N ARG A 99 13.05 15.71 2.32
CA ARG A 99 12.22 16.63 3.11
C ARG A 99 12.23 18.08 2.61
N PRO A 100 13.37 18.69 2.20
CA PRO A 100 13.38 20.06 1.69
C PRO A 100 12.53 20.29 0.44
N ARG A 101 12.18 19.22 -0.29
CA ARG A 101 11.42 19.25 -1.54
C ARG A 101 9.91 19.12 -1.32
N LEU A 102 9.46 18.82 -0.09
CA LEU A 102 8.04 18.56 0.21
C LEU A 102 7.20 19.83 0.44
N HIS A 103 7.78 21.03 0.40
CA HIS A 103 7.04 22.28 0.63
C HIS A 103 7.10 23.27 -0.55
N PRO A 104 8.25 23.51 -1.22
CA PRO A 104 8.27 24.41 -2.38
C PRO A 104 7.96 23.71 -3.72
N THR A 105 8.12 22.40 -3.80
CA THR A 105 7.99 21.61 -5.06
C THR A 105 6.96 20.50 -4.94
N ALA A 106 5.94 20.70 -4.10
CA ALA A 106 4.90 19.70 -3.93
C ALA A 106 3.82 19.85 -5.01
N VAL A 107 3.37 18.73 -5.60
CA VAL A 107 2.26 18.75 -6.57
C VAL A 107 0.94 19.25 -5.94
N ASP A 108 -0.04 19.59 -6.76
CA ASP A 108 -1.38 19.93 -6.27
C ASP A 108 -2.13 18.71 -5.68
N GLU A 109 -3.25 18.98 -5.02
CA GLU A 109 -4.06 17.96 -4.36
C GLU A 109 -4.66 16.94 -5.34
N ARG A 110 -5.08 17.39 -6.52
CA ARG A 110 -5.66 16.53 -7.56
C ARG A 110 -4.65 15.50 -8.06
N GLU A 111 -3.42 15.94 -8.33
CA GLU A 111 -2.35 15.06 -8.74
C GLU A 111 -1.92 14.15 -7.59
N ALA A 112 -1.86 14.64 -6.35
CA ALA A 112 -1.60 13.81 -5.18
C ALA A 112 -2.67 12.72 -4.96
N ASP A 113 -3.96 13.01 -5.17
CA ASP A 113 -5.05 12.04 -5.11
C ASP A 113 -4.94 10.97 -6.20
N ARG A 114 -4.68 11.39 -7.45
CA ARG A 114 -4.45 10.46 -8.58
C ARG A 114 -3.31 9.49 -8.24
N ARG A 115 -2.25 10.03 -7.68
CA ARG A 115 -1.04 9.33 -7.26
C ARG A 115 -1.30 8.39 -6.07
N ALA A 116 -2.10 8.81 -5.10
CA ALA A 116 -2.56 7.99 -3.99
C ALA A 116 -3.33 6.75 -4.46
N LEU A 117 -4.21 6.89 -5.46
CA LEU A 117 -4.95 5.78 -6.05
C LEU A 117 -4.06 4.74 -6.72
N VAL A 118 -2.94 5.16 -7.31
CA VAL A 118 -1.94 4.23 -7.86
C VAL A 118 -1.21 3.51 -6.73
N CYS A 119 -0.84 4.24 -5.67
CA CYS A 119 -0.09 3.66 -4.57
C CYS A 119 -0.88 2.67 -3.73
N ARG A 120 -2.20 2.86 -3.56
CA ARG A 120 -3.02 1.93 -2.76
C ARG A 120 -3.06 0.52 -3.36
N THR A 121 -2.93 0.38 -4.68
CA THR A 121 -2.94 -0.92 -5.39
C THR A 121 -1.54 -1.45 -5.67
N CYS A 122 -0.51 -0.60 -5.52
CA CYS A 122 0.88 -0.94 -5.78
C CYS A 122 1.39 -2.05 -4.84
N ARG A 123 1.98 -3.10 -5.40
CA ARG A 123 2.63 -4.19 -4.64
C ARG A 123 3.80 -3.70 -3.77
N LEU A 124 4.40 -2.57 -4.15
CA LEU A 124 5.53 -1.97 -3.44
C LEU A 124 5.10 -0.96 -2.36
N ASN A 125 3.80 -0.76 -2.14
CA ASN A 125 3.30 -0.01 -1.00
C ASN A 125 3.26 -0.93 0.23
N ASP A 126 4.30 -0.85 1.03
CA ASP A 126 4.53 -1.69 2.20
C ASP A 126 3.88 -1.11 3.44
N GLN A 127 2.79 -1.72 3.89
CA GLN A 127 2.09 -1.32 5.11
C GLN A 127 2.68 -1.93 6.39
N SER A 128 3.79 -2.66 6.29
CA SER A 128 4.52 -3.16 7.47
C SER A 128 5.05 -2.03 8.37
N LEU A 129 5.44 -0.92 7.75
CA LEU A 129 5.80 0.34 8.40
C LEU A 129 4.63 1.31 8.26
N CYS A 130 3.62 1.12 9.10
CA CYS A 130 2.43 1.97 9.10
C CYS A 130 2.82 3.44 9.38
N GLY A 131 2.46 4.34 8.46
CA GLY A 131 2.73 5.78 8.58
C GLY A 131 2.02 6.42 9.77
N ASP A 132 0.85 5.90 10.15
CA ASP A 132 0.11 6.35 11.33
C ASP A 132 0.73 5.84 12.63
N CYS A 133 1.09 4.55 12.72
CA CYS A 133 1.70 3.98 13.92
C CYS A 133 3.06 4.61 14.26
N THR A 134 3.79 5.06 13.23
CA THR A 134 5.11 5.71 13.38
C THR A 134 5.01 7.22 13.53
N GLY A 135 3.82 7.82 13.39
CA GLY A 135 3.62 9.28 13.37
C GLY A 135 4.16 9.98 12.11
N MET A 136 4.73 9.25 11.16
CA MET A 136 5.26 9.81 9.90
C MET A 136 4.17 10.52 9.10
N GLN A 137 2.97 9.95 9.04
CA GLN A 137 1.83 10.53 8.33
C GLN A 137 1.44 11.89 8.90
N ALA A 138 1.36 12.00 10.22
CA ALA A 138 1.05 13.26 10.90
C ALA A 138 2.13 14.32 10.63
N ARG A 139 3.42 13.93 10.72
CA ARG A 139 4.56 14.82 10.44
C ARG A 139 4.53 15.36 9.00
N ILE A 140 4.29 14.50 8.01
CA ILE A 140 4.25 14.89 6.61
C ILE A 140 3.01 15.76 6.32
N SER A 141 1.85 15.41 6.88
CA SER A 141 0.63 16.21 6.72
C SER A 141 0.80 17.62 7.30
N ALA A 142 1.41 17.72 8.48
CA ALA A 142 1.70 19.00 9.12
C ALA A 142 2.64 19.86 8.28
N MET A 143 3.65 19.26 7.64
CA MET A 143 4.54 19.96 6.72
C MET A 143 3.82 20.46 5.46
N LEU A 144 2.90 19.67 4.92
CA LEU A 144 2.20 19.99 3.67
C LEU A 144 1.02 20.95 3.88
N GLY A 145 0.54 21.10 5.12
CA GLY A 145 -0.63 21.90 5.46
C GLY A 145 -1.95 21.36 4.89
N ARG A 146 -1.98 20.10 4.43
CA ARG A 146 -3.14 19.48 3.78
C ARG A 146 -3.21 17.98 4.05
N ARG A 147 -4.42 17.43 3.91
CA ARG A 147 -4.72 15.99 3.97
C ARG A 147 -5.15 15.52 2.58
N VAL A 148 -4.81 14.27 2.25
CA VAL A 148 -5.20 13.59 1.01
C VAL A 148 -6.25 12.52 1.37
N SER A 149 -7.10 12.16 0.41
CA SER A 149 -8.02 11.04 0.64
C SER A 149 -7.26 9.71 0.61
N GLY A 150 -7.55 8.80 1.55
CA GLY A 150 -6.94 7.45 1.57
C GLY A 150 -5.53 7.37 2.14
N MET A 151 -5.13 8.33 3.00
CA MET A 151 -3.81 8.34 3.63
C MET A 151 -3.58 7.14 4.57
N GLU A 152 -4.64 6.60 5.16
CA GLU A 152 -4.60 5.45 6.08
C GLU A 152 -4.02 4.17 5.44
N PHE A 153 -3.90 4.12 4.10
CA PHE A 153 -3.34 2.99 3.36
C PHE A 153 -1.90 3.22 2.90
N MET A 154 -1.32 4.37 3.25
CA MET A 154 0.02 4.75 2.84
C MET A 154 1.03 4.25 3.86
N GLY A 155 1.71 3.17 3.49
CA GLY A 155 2.88 2.71 4.20
C GLY A 155 4.14 3.36 3.64
N VAL A 156 5.10 2.51 3.26
CA VAL A 156 6.38 2.91 2.69
C VAL A 156 6.49 2.38 1.27
N CYS A 157 6.98 3.19 0.34
CA CYS A 157 7.35 2.70 -0.99
C CYS A 157 8.65 1.89 -0.91
N ARG A 158 8.59 0.59 -1.16
CA ARG A 158 9.75 -0.31 -1.01
C ARG A 158 10.95 0.05 -1.89
N ASP A 159 10.68 0.45 -3.13
CA ASP A 159 11.70 0.80 -4.11
C ASP A 159 12.43 2.11 -3.76
N LEU A 160 11.67 3.12 -3.32
CA LEU A 160 12.23 4.42 -2.95
C LEU A 160 12.70 4.50 -1.50
N ARG A 161 12.25 3.55 -0.65
CA ARG A 161 12.40 3.59 0.81
C ARG A 161 11.90 4.89 1.41
N LEU A 162 10.83 5.44 0.86
CA LEU A 162 10.21 6.68 1.30
C LEU A 162 8.80 6.41 1.83
N PRO A 163 8.31 7.19 2.82
CA PRO A 163 6.89 7.18 3.15
C PRO A 163 6.08 7.42 1.88
N THR A 164 5.12 6.55 1.59
CA THR A 164 4.31 6.64 0.35
C THR A 164 3.67 8.02 0.23
N LEU A 165 3.23 8.59 1.36
CA LEU A 165 2.71 9.95 1.44
C LEU A 165 3.72 11.02 1.03
N ALA A 166 5.02 10.87 1.31
CA ALA A 166 6.02 11.79 0.79
C ALA A 166 6.13 11.65 -0.74
N VAL A 167 6.15 10.42 -1.25
CA VAL A 167 6.28 10.13 -2.68
C VAL A 167 5.18 10.80 -3.51
N ILE A 168 3.92 10.77 -3.03
CA ILE A 168 2.81 11.35 -3.79
C ILE A 168 2.94 12.85 -4.00
N PHE A 169 3.64 13.54 -3.10
CA PHE A 169 3.82 14.97 -3.20
C PHE A 169 5.10 15.40 -3.91
N LEU A 170 6.11 14.54 -4.06
CA LEU A 170 7.39 14.93 -4.66
C LEU A 170 7.25 15.29 -6.14
N ASP A 171 7.82 16.44 -6.52
CA ASP A 171 8.08 16.85 -7.90
C ASP A 171 9.51 17.40 -8.05
N PRO A 172 10.30 16.95 -9.04
CA PRO A 172 10.09 15.76 -9.86
C PRO A 172 10.06 14.47 -9.02
N PRO A 173 9.45 13.38 -9.48
CA PRO A 173 9.49 12.11 -8.76
C PRO A 173 10.95 11.66 -8.53
N PRO A 174 11.29 11.07 -7.37
CA PRO A 174 12.65 10.62 -7.08
C PRO A 174 13.13 9.58 -8.11
N PRO A 175 14.46 9.50 -8.35
CA PRO A 175 15.02 8.48 -9.23
C PRO A 175 14.76 7.08 -8.67
N VAL A 176 14.42 6.14 -9.55
CA VAL A 176 14.19 4.74 -9.19
C VAL A 176 15.51 4.13 -8.72
N VAL A 177 15.53 3.51 -7.53
CA VAL A 177 16.74 2.90 -6.96
C VAL A 177 16.97 1.52 -7.57
N THR A 178 15.91 0.83 -8.02
CA THR A 178 16.03 -0.50 -8.65
C THR A 178 15.43 -0.57 -10.06
N PRO A 179 16.21 -0.82 -11.13
CA PRO A 179 15.70 -0.88 -12.51
C PRO A 179 14.66 -1.98 -12.80
N ARG A 180 14.49 -2.95 -11.88
CA ARG A 180 13.64 -4.15 -12.07
C ARG A 180 12.23 -4.02 -11.51
N ALA A 181 11.95 -2.98 -10.73
CA ALA A 181 10.57 -2.64 -10.41
C ALA A 181 10.11 -1.62 -11.44
N ALA A 182 9.13 -1.97 -12.27
CA ALA A 182 8.29 -0.94 -12.85
C ALA A 182 7.71 -0.17 -11.67
N SER A 183 8.33 0.95 -11.28
CA SER A 183 7.81 1.76 -10.19
C SER A 183 6.37 2.05 -10.55
N CYS A 184 5.42 1.83 -9.64
CA CYS A 184 3.98 1.93 -9.93
C CYS A 184 3.59 3.29 -10.55
N TRP A 185 4.47 4.28 -10.36
CA TRP A 185 4.46 5.65 -10.85
C TRP A 185 4.92 5.87 -12.29
N ARG A 186 5.74 4.95 -12.84
CA ARG A 186 6.41 5.09 -14.15
C ARG A 186 6.12 3.93 -15.11
N ALA A 187 5.32 2.94 -14.73
CA ALA A 187 4.82 1.98 -15.70
C ALA A 187 3.89 2.74 -16.68
N PRO A 188 4.18 2.74 -18.00
CA PRO A 188 3.18 3.18 -18.95
C PRO A 188 1.95 2.29 -18.79
N ASN A 189 0.77 2.91 -18.81
CA ASN A 189 -0.49 2.20 -18.93
C ASN A 189 -0.31 1.03 -19.89
N HIS A 190 -0.66 -0.18 -19.47
CA HIS A 190 -0.83 -1.28 -20.40
C HIS A 190 -1.82 -0.81 -21.47
N GLY A 191 -1.29 -0.61 -22.68
CA GLY A 191 -2.09 -0.55 -23.91
C GLY A 191 -2.52 -1.96 -24.30
#